data_AF-A0A1Q7DHT1-F1
#
_entry.id   AF-A0A1Q7DHT1-F1
#
_cell.length_a   1.000
_cell.length_b   1.000
_cell.length_c   1.000
_cell.angle_alpha   90.00
_cell.angle_beta   90.00
_cell.angle_gamma   90.00
#
_symmetry.space_group_name_H-M   'P 1'
#
loop_
_entity.id
_entity.type
_entity.pdbx_description
1 polymer ?
#
loop_
_entity_poly.entity_id
_entity_poly.type
_entity_poly.pdbx_seq_one_letter_code
_entity_poly.pdbx_strand_id
1 'polypeptide(L)'
;MTGRGLAAALLAAIAMLAVTAPAWAQPSEADVFVAEGILALEDKKYDEALQSFRRALQREPGHVEALYYAGVTLMAQNKAAEAAPLLERARRISPNEASVAYQLGLAYFGLNRYDDAQIVLEDVYRRDPGLDSLGYYVGYLRYRKGDHQGALQAFRAGRTTDPNIAQLTRFYTGLALNAMGMPRQAAAEVEQALRLQPASPLTGPAERLRQSFAESREAERKFHATLRVGGYFDDNVNARPNPHRSSDTVNALRHPENQSPGELASLRLEYDWLKTGPWTSTVGYSFFTTYNNRLPSFNIIDHLGTVTVSRQDLLGSMPLVSGVQYAYEYLTLGGKELLQRHAASIYTTLVEGSHNLTNAIFRAEVREFVETRPLDREEFQDGNNYMLGVLHVFRFAQDRHLLKLGYQFDHESAQGANFAYLGHRFLVGGQYTLPWYNVRLIYDFNLHHRNYLNKHTLFPEDDPGTRKRQDDEYTHLLRVEVPVRRGFTVGADYQGTNQRSNLAPFTYERNIYTLSVSFTY
;
A
#
# COMPACT_ATOMS: atom_id res chain seq x y z
N MET A 1 38.15 -56.31 -79.90
CA MET A 1 38.91 -55.24 -79.22
C MET A 1 38.86 -54.02 -80.13
N THR A 2 37.85 -53.16 -79.93
CA THR A 2 37.90 -51.87 -79.20
C THR A 2 38.37 -50.72 -80.08
N GLY A 3 37.42 -49.90 -80.55
CA GLY A 3 37.76 -48.68 -81.28
C GLY A 3 36.59 -47.78 -81.69
N ARG A 4 35.35 -48.27 -81.84
CA ARG A 4 34.26 -47.41 -82.33
C ARG A 4 32.93 -47.46 -81.57
N GLY A 5 32.78 -48.35 -80.60
CA GLY A 5 31.66 -48.32 -79.63
C GLY A 5 31.77 -47.19 -78.60
N LEU A 6 32.97 -46.62 -78.41
CA LEU A 6 33.22 -45.53 -77.45
C LEU A 6 32.80 -44.14 -77.97
N ALA A 7 32.76 -43.92 -79.30
CA ALA A 7 32.35 -42.63 -79.86
C ALA A 7 30.82 -42.44 -79.86
N ALA A 8 30.04 -43.51 -80.06
CA ALA A 8 28.59 -43.47 -80.02
C ALA A 8 28.04 -43.37 -78.58
N ALA A 9 28.73 -43.98 -77.61
CA ALA A 9 28.37 -43.88 -76.19
C ALA A 9 28.68 -42.50 -75.59
N LEU A 10 29.75 -41.82 -76.07
CA LEU A 10 30.10 -40.48 -75.59
C LEU A 10 29.16 -39.38 -76.12
N LEU A 11 28.67 -39.50 -77.36
CA LEU A 11 27.70 -38.56 -77.94
C LEU A 11 26.29 -38.75 -77.35
N ALA A 12 25.89 -39.97 -76.99
CA ALA A 12 24.64 -40.22 -76.28
C ALA A 12 24.69 -39.75 -74.81
N ALA A 13 25.85 -39.85 -74.15
CA ALA A 13 26.05 -39.35 -72.78
C ALA A 13 26.05 -37.82 -72.69
N ILE A 14 26.61 -37.11 -73.69
CA ILE A 14 26.58 -35.64 -73.75
C ILE A 14 25.17 -35.12 -74.10
N ALA A 15 24.39 -35.86 -74.89
CA ALA A 15 23.00 -35.51 -75.18
C ALA A 15 22.04 -35.80 -74.00
N MET A 16 22.32 -36.80 -73.15
CA MET A 16 21.51 -37.08 -71.96
C MET A 16 21.89 -36.25 -70.73
N LEU A 17 23.10 -35.69 -70.66
CA LEU A 17 23.51 -34.74 -69.60
C LEU A 17 23.04 -33.30 -69.84
N ALA A 18 22.49 -32.99 -71.02
CA ALA A 18 21.93 -31.67 -71.31
C ALA A 18 20.43 -31.53 -70.98
N VAL A 19 19.77 -32.61 -70.53
CA VAL A 19 18.30 -32.62 -70.27
C VAL A 19 17.96 -32.46 -68.78
N THR A 20 18.96 -32.36 -67.89
CA THR A 20 18.74 -32.23 -66.44
C THR A 20 19.27 -30.94 -65.82
N ALA A 21 19.47 -29.88 -66.63
CA ALA A 21 19.47 -28.55 -66.03
C ALA A 21 18.02 -28.25 -65.60
N PRO A 22 17.72 -27.96 -64.31
CA PRO A 22 16.44 -27.34 -64.01
C PRO A 22 16.39 -26.09 -64.89
N ALA A 23 15.38 -26.00 -65.77
CA ALA A 23 15.12 -24.77 -66.49
C ALA A 23 15.02 -23.69 -65.42
N TRP A 24 15.97 -22.74 -65.42
CA TRP A 24 15.82 -21.52 -64.66
C TRP A 24 14.57 -20.88 -65.26
N ALA A 25 13.43 -21.04 -64.60
CA ALA A 25 12.22 -20.33 -64.96
C ALA A 25 12.63 -18.86 -64.99
N GLN A 26 12.57 -18.25 -66.17
CA GLN A 26 12.79 -16.82 -66.29
C GLN A 26 11.84 -16.16 -65.29
N PRO A 27 12.34 -15.31 -64.37
CA PRO A 27 11.48 -14.64 -63.42
C PRO A 27 10.36 -13.96 -64.19
N SER A 28 9.12 -14.13 -63.73
CA SER A 28 7.98 -13.48 -64.36
C SER A 28 8.22 -11.96 -64.35
N GLU A 29 7.57 -11.24 -65.26
CA GLU A 29 7.63 -9.78 -65.24
C GLU A 29 7.16 -9.23 -63.88
N ALA A 30 6.25 -9.94 -63.20
CA ALA A 30 5.82 -9.63 -61.83
C ALA A 30 6.94 -9.82 -60.80
N ASP A 31 7.69 -10.93 -60.84
CA ASP A 31 8.83 -11.20 -59.95
C ASP A 31 9.91 -10.12 -60.07
N VAL A 32 10.17 -9.63 -61.30
CA VAL A 32 11.13 -8.54 -61.54
C VAL A 32 10.66 -7.27 -60.85
N PHE A 33 9.40 -6.88 -61.02
CA PHE A 33 8.84 -5.71 -60.35
C PHE A 33 8.78 -5.88 -58.82
N VAL A 34 8.60 -7.10 -58.30
CA VAL A 34 8.68 -7.37 -56.86
C VAL A 34 10.11 -7.14 -56.36
N ALA A 35 11.11 -7.69 -57.04
CA ALA A 35 12.52 -7.49 -56.67
C ALA A 35 12.92 -6.01 -56.69
N GLU A 36 12.53 -5.25 -57.73
CA GLU A 36 12.71 -3.80 -57.78
C GLU A 36 12.05 -3.09 -56.60
N GLY A 37 10.82 -3.50 -56.25
CA GLY A 37 10.08 -2.94 -55.12
C GLY A 37 10.73 -3.23 -53.77
N ILE A 38 11.26 -4.43 -53.57
CA ILE A 38 11.98 -4.80 -52.34
C ILE A 38 13.25 -3.96 -52.19
N LEU A 39 14.04 -3.81 -53.27
CA LEU A 39 15.24 -2.96 -53.25
C LEU A 39 14.90 -1.50 -52.92
N ALA A 40 13.83 -0.96 -53.52
CA ALA A 40 13.35 0.38 -53.21
C ALA A 40 12.86 0.51 -51.76
N LEU A 41 12.24 -0.54 -51.20
CA LEU A 41 11.80 -0.59 -49.80
C LEU A 41 12.99 -0.61 -48.83
N GLU A 42 14.04 -1.39 -49.13
CA GLU A 42 15.29 -1.41 -48.36
C GLU A 42 15.97 -0.03 -48.36
N ASP A 43 15.93 0.67 -49.49
CA ASP A 43 16.37 2.06 -49.67
C ASP A 43 15.42 3.10 -49.02
N LYS A 44 14.31 2.67 -48.42
CA LYS A 44 13.24 3.51 -47.86
C LYS A 44 12.56 4.46 -48.87
N LYS A 45 12.67 4.16 -50.16
CA LYS A 45 11.95 4.86 -51.25
C LYS A 45 10.54 4.28 -51.37
N TYR A 46 9.72 4.55 -50.37
CA TYR A 46 8.42 3.89 -50.20
C TYR A 46 7.47 4.09 -51.38
N ASP A 47 7.44 5.27 -51.99
CA ASP A 47 6.54 5.54 -53.13
C ASP A 47 6.99 4.81 -54.40
N GLU A 48 8.31 4.69 -54.62
CA GLU A 48 8.88 3.91 -55.71
C GLU A 48 8.60 2.41 -55.50
N ALA A 49 8.79 1.92 -54.27
CA ALA A 49 8.45 0.54 -53.90
C ALA A 49 6.98 0.21 -54.18
N LEU A 50 6.06 1.08 -53.76
CA LEU A 50 4.62 0.92 -54.03
C LEU A 50 4.30 0.97 -55.53
N GLN A 51 5.01 1.78 -56.31
CA GLN A 51 4.84 1.82 -57.76
C GLN A 51 5.26 0.49 -58.39
N SER A 52 6.40 -0.07 -58.00
CA SER A 52 6.88 -1.36 -58.49
C SER A 52 5.94 -2.49 -58.07
N PHE A 53 5.51 -2.56 -56.81
CA PHE A 53 4.51 -3.55 -56.39
C PHE A 53 3.17 -3.40 -57.11
N ARG A 54 2.73 -2.17 -57.42
CA ARG A 54 1.53 -1.95 -58.22
C ARG A 54 1.69 -2.48 -59.64
N ARG A 55 2.87 -2.34 -60.27
CA ARG A 55 3.16 -2.93 -61.58
C ARG A 55 3.15 -4.46 -61.51
N ALA A 56 3.76 -5.05 -60.48
CA ALA A 56 3.69 -6.50 -60.24
C ALA A 56 2.23 -6.98 -60.14
N LEU A 57 1.40 -6.29 -59.34
CA LEU A 57 -0.02 -6.63 -59.15
C LEU A 57 -0.90 -6.34 -60.38
N GLN A 58 -0.46 -5.52 -61.33
CA GLN A 58 -1.13 -5.35 -62.62
C GLN A 58 -0.86 -6.54 -63.55
N ARG A 59 0.33 -7.15 -63.47
CA ARG A 59 0.68 -8.36 -64.21
C ARG A 59 0.04 -9.59 -63.57
N GLU A 60 0.18 -9.71 -62.26
CA GLU A 60 -0.32 -10.83 -61.48
C GLU A 60 -1.08 -10.33 -60.24
N PRO A 61 -2.40 -10.13 -60.36
CA PRO A 61 -3.20 -9.60 -59.25
C PRO A 61 -3.16 -10.45 -57.97
N GLY A 62 -2.87 -11.74 -58.08
CA GLY A 62 -2.76 -12.69 -56.97
C GLY A 62 -1.34 -12.91 -56.43
N HIS A 63 -0.35 -12.14 -56.86
CA HIS A 63 1.03 -12.34 -56.44
C HIS A 63 1.20 -12.03 -54.95
N VAL A 64 1.37 -13.07 -54.14
CA VAL A 64 1.34 -12.99 -52.66
C VAL A 64 2.45 -12.10 -52.12
N GLU A 65 3.66 -12.24 -52.65
CA GLU A 65 4.82 -11.46 -52.21
C GLU A 65 4.66 -9.96 -52.53
N ALA A 66 4.14 -9.61 -53.71
CA ALA A 66 3.79 -8.24 -54.07
C ALA A 66 2.71 -7.65 -53.15
N LEU A 67 1.66 -8.42 -52.83
CA LEU A 67 0.62 -8.00 -51.88
C LEU A 67 1.19 -7.80 -50.47
N TYR A 68 2.05 -8.71 -50.02
CA TYR A 68 2.70 -8.66 -48.72
C TYR A 68 3.60 -7.43 -48.59
N TYR A 69 4.56 -7.24 -49.50
CA TYR A 69 5.48 -6.12 -49.41
C TYR A 69 4.82 -4.77 -49.69
N ALA A 70 3.78 -4.70 -50.53
CA ALA A 70 2.95 -3.50 -50.63
C ALA A 70 2.28 -3.16 -49.29
N GLY A 71 1.72 -4.17 -48.60
CA GLY A 71 1.17 -4.02 -47.26
C GLY A 71 2.20 -3.55 -46.23
N VAL A 72 3.37 -4.18 -46.19
CA VAL A 72 4.50 -3.80 -45.31
C VAL A 72 4.95 -2.37 -45.58
N THR A 73 5.05 -1.98 -46.85
CA THR A 73 5.43 -0.61 -47.26
C THR A 73 4.42 0.42 -46.78
N LEU A 74 3.12 0.12 -46.91
CA LEU A 74 2.06 0.99 -46.39
C LEU A 74 2.08 1.08 -44.86
N MET A 75 2.38 -0.02 -44.15
CA MET A 75 2.57 -0.01 -42.70
C MET A 75 3.74 0.89 -42.28
N ALA A 76 4.86 0.86 -43.02
CA ALA A 76 6.00 1.75 -42.78
C ALA A 76 5.65 3.23 -43.01
N GLN A 77 4.68 3.52 -43.88
CA GLN A 77 4.11 4.86 -44.08
C GLN A 77 2.98 5.22 -43.09
N ASN A 78 2.71 4.38 -42.08
CA ASN A 78 1.58 4.51 -41.14
C ASN A 78 0.18 4.49 -41.82
N LYS A 79 0.06 3.88 -43.00
CA LYS A 79 -1.19 3.74 -43.77
C LYS A 79 -1.85 2.38 -43.56
N ALA A 80 -2.13 2.05 -42.29
CA ALA A 80 -2.69 0.74 -41.92
C ALA A 80 -4.04 0.42 -42.61
N ALA A 81 -4.85 1.45 -42.88
CA ALA A 81 -6.14 1.30 -43.57
C ALA A 81 -6.00 0.82 -45.02
N GLU A 82 -4.94 1.23 -45.70
CA GLU A 82 -4.64 0.79 -47.07
C GLU A 82 -3.89 -0.55 -47.07
N ALA A 83 -3.08 -0.82 -46.04
CA ALA A 83 -2.32 -2.07 -45.91
C ALA A 83 -3.21 -3.30 -45.67
N ALA A 84 -4.18 -3.17 -44.75
CA ALA A 84 -5.06 -4.26 -44.34
C ALA A 84 -5.72 -5.02 -45.52
N PRO A 85 -6.38 -4.39 -46.51
CA PRO A 85 -7.02 -5.12 -47.61
C PRO A 85 -6.03 -5.88 -48.51
N LEU A 86 -4.79 -5.38 -48.66
CA LEU A 86 -3.74 -6.09 -49.41
C LEU A 86 -3.28 -7.34 -48.66
N LEU A 87 -3.05 -7.21 -47.34
CA LEU A 87 -2.64 -8.30 -46.46
C LEU A 87 -3.76 -9.34 -46.27
N GLU A 88 -5.03 -8.92 -46.21
CA GLU A 88 -6.19 -9.83 -46.23
C GLU A 88 -6.23 -10.64 -47.53
N ARG A 89 -5.94 -10.00 -48.68
CA ARG A 89 -5.88 -10.70 -49.96
C ARG A 89 -4.72 -11.68 -50.01
N ALA A 90 -3.53 -11.29 -49.53
CA ALA A 90 -2.38 -12.18 -49.41
C ALA A 90 -2.71 -13.39 -48.52
N ARG A 91 -3.37 -13.16 -47.38
CA ARG A 91 -3.77 -14.21 -46.43
C ARG A 91 -4.82 -15.17 -47.01
N ARG A 92 -5.75 -14.68 -47.85
CA ARG A 92 -6.71 -15.54 -48.54
C ARG A 92 -6.04 -16.49 -49.53
N ILE A 93 -4.96 -16.06 -50.18
CA ILE A 93 -4.24 -16.86 -51.18
C ILE A 93 -3.26 -17.82 -50.46
N SER A 94 -2.58 -17.34 -49.41
CA SER A 94 -1.62 -18.13 -48.62
C SER A 94 -2.02 -18.15 -47.13
N PRO A 95 -3.01 -18.99 -46.75
CA PRO A 95 -3.58 -19.00 -45.40
C PRO A 95 -2.62 -19.52 -44.32
N ASN A 96 -1.50 -20.15 -44.69
CA ASN A 96 -0.53 -20.69 -43.72
C ASN A 96 0.67 -19.76 -43.49
N GLU A 97 0.83 -18.71 -44.29
CA GLU A 97 1.99 -17.84 -44.24
C GLU A 97 1.98 -16.97 -42.96
N ALA A 98 2.94 -17.21 -42.07
CA ALA A 98 2.99 -16.58 -40.75
C ALA A 98 3.37 -15.10 -40.83
N SER A 99 4.25 -14.74 -41.77
CA SER A 99 4.68 -13.35 -41.99
C SER A 99 3.52 -12.46 -42.42
N VAL A 100 2.67 -12.94 -43.34
CA VAL A 100 1.43 -12.26 -43.77
C VAL A 100 0.44 -12.12 -42.63
N ALA A 101 0.22 -13.17 -41.84
CA ALA A 101 -0.65 -13.10 -40.66
C ALA A 101 -0.15 -12.09 -39.63
N TYR A 102 1.15 -12.10 -39.34
CA TYR A 102 1.74 -11.17 -38.39
C TYR A 102 1.51 -9.72 -38.83
N GLN A 103 1.84 -9.38 -40.08
CA GLN A 103 1.64 -8.03 -40.62
C GLN A 103 0.16 -7.64 -40.67
N LEU A 104 -0.74 -8.57 -41.02
CA LEU A 104 -2.19 -8.32 -40.98
C LEU A 104 -2.66 -8.02 -39.55
N GLY A 105 -2.17 -8.78 -38.57
CA GLY A 105 -2.44 -8.55 -37.16
C GLY A 105 -1.97 -7.18 -36.69
N LEU A 106 -0.77 -6.75 -37.11
CA LEU A 106 -0.26 -5.40 -36.83
C LEU A 106 -1.09 -4.31 -37.50
N ALA A 107 -1.54 -4.52 -38.74
CA ALA A 107 -2.42 -3.58 -39.43
C ALA A 107 -3.76 -3.42 -38.69
N TYR A 108 -4.38 -4.52 -38.27
CA TYR A 108 -5.58 -4.48 -37.44
C TYR A 108 -5.34 -3.81 -36.09
N PHE A 109 -4.19 -4.05 -35.46
CA PHE A 109 -3.81 -3.39 -34.22
C PHE A 109 -3.72 -1.86 -34.40
N GLY A 110 -3.05 -1.40 -35.47
CA GLY A 110 -2.94 0.02 -35.81
C GLY A 110 -4.28 0.69 -36.14
N LEU A 111 -5.27 -0.09 -36.59
CA LEU A 111 -6.65 0.34 -36.82
C LEU A 111 -7.55 0.25 -35.58
N ASN A 112 -7.00 -0.12 -34.42
CA ASN A 112 -7.76 -0.42 -33.19
C ASN A 112 -8.82 -1.53 -33.37
N ARG A 113 -8.70 -2.36 -34.42
CA ARG A 113 -9.52 -3.55 -34.65
C ARG A 113 -8.99 -4.73 -33.83
N TYR A 114 -9.04 -4.59 -32.52
CA TYR A 114 -8.32 -5.46 -31.59
C TYR A 114 -8.83 -6.91 -31.58
N ASP A 115 -10.14 -7.14 -31.79
CA ASP A 115 -10.68 -8.50 -31.87
C ASP A 115 -10.17 -9.23 -33.11
N ASP A 116 -10.10 -8.54 -34.26
CA ASP A 116 -9.54 -9.10 -35.49
C ASP A 116 -8.04 -9.34 -35.35
N ALA A 117 -7.31 -8.39 -34.75
CA ALA A 117 -5.88 -8.53 -34.46
C ALA A 117 -5.60 -9.75 -33.56
N GLN A 118 -6.42 -9.96 -32.54
CA GLN A 118 -6.25 -11.07 -31.60
C GLN A 118 -6.35 -12.43 -32.29
N ILE A 119 -7.35 -12.62 -33.15
CA ILE A 119 -7.54 -13.91 -33.86
C ILE A 119 -6.28 -14.26 -34.64
N VAL A 120 -5.73 -13.31 -35.38
CA VAL A 120 -4.58 -13.55 -36.26
C VAL A 120 -3.27 -13.64 -35.48
N LEU A 121 -3.04 -12.76 -34.50
CA LEU A 121 -1.79 -12.73 -33.73
C LEU A 121 -1.67 -13.91 -32.74
N GLU A 122 -2.77 -14.39 -32.15
CA GLU A 122 -2.75 -15.61 -31.33
C GLU A 122 -2.41 -16.85 -32.16
N ASP A 123 -2.85 -16.91 -33.43
CA ASP A 123 -2.48 -17.99 -34.34
C ASP A 123 -0.98 -17.98 -34.70
N VAL A 124 -0.39 -16.79 -34.88
CA VAL A 124 1.07 -16.65 -35.06
C VAL A 124 1.80 -17.03 -33.77
N TYR A 125 1.32 -16.56 -32.61
CA TYR A 125 1.97 -16.78 -31.32
C TYR A 125 1.99 -18.24 -30.89
N ARG A 126 0.94 -19.01 -31.22
CA ARG A 126 0.93 -20.47 -30.98
C ARG A 126 2.03 -21.21 -31.76
N ARG A 127 2.44 -20.68 -32.92
CA ARG A 127 3.44 -21.30 -33.79
C ARG A 127 4.86 -20.85 -33.43
N ASP A 128 5.03 -19.56 -33.15
CA ASP A 128 6.31 -18.99 -32.72
C ASP A 128 6.11 -17.91 -31.64
N PRO A 129 6.14 -18.28 -30.35
CA PRO A 129 6.06 -17.32 -29.25
C PRO A 129 7.24 -16.35 -29.18
N GLY A 130 8.38 -16.70 -29.81
CA GLY A 130 9.63 -15.95 -29.74
C GLY A 130 9.81 -14.92 -30.85
N LEU A 131 8.86 -14.83 -31.78
CA LEU A 131 8.88 -13.86 -32.87
C LEU A 131 9.02 -12.43 -32.32
N ASP A 132 9.91 -11.66 -32.93
CA ASP A 132 10.24 -10.31 -32.47
C ASP A 132 8.98 -9.45 -32.32
N SER A 133 8.84 -8.84 -31.14
CA SER A 133 7.76 -7.94 -30.75
C SER A 133 6.36 -8.58 -30.63
N LEU A 134 6.14 -9.82 -31.07
CA LEU A 134 4.83 -10.48 -31.04
C LEU A 134 4.26 -10.62 -29.62
N GLY A 135 5.10 -11.00 -28.66
CA GLY A 135 4.69 -11.20 -27.27
C GLY A 135 4.10 -9.93 -26.63
N TYR A 136 4.54 -8.74 -27.06
CA TYR A 136 3.94 -7.47 -26.64
C TYR A 136 2.48 -7.36 -27.12
N TYR A 137 2.24 -7.54 -28.41
CA TYR A 137 0.90 -7.35 -28.97
C TYR A 137 -0.09 -8.37 -28.41
N VAL A 138 0.29 -9.64 -28.32
CA VAL A 138 -0.54 -10.69 -27.71
C VAL A 138 -0.79 -10.40 -26.24
N GLY A 139 0.26 -10.07 -25.49
CA GLY A 139 0.14 -9.74 -24.07
C GLY A 139 -0.77 -8.54 -23.83
N TYR A 140 -0.67 -7.49 -24.66
CA TYR A 140 -1.54 -6.32 -24.58
C TYR A 140 -3.01 -6.67 -24.84
N LEU A 141 -3.29 -7.49 -25.86
CA LEU A 141 -4.65 -7.91 -26.19
C LEU A 141 -5.27 -8.75 -25.05
N ARG A 142 -4.51 -9.67 -24.46
CA ARG A 142 -4.94 -10.46 -23.29
C ARG A 142 -5.17 -9.58 -22.06
N TYR A 143 -4.26 -8.64 -21.80
CA TYR A 143 -4.39 -7.67 -20.71
C TYR A 143 -5.70 -6.87 -20.81
N ARG A 144 -6.04 -6.39 -22.02
CA ARG A 144 -7.29 -5.66 -22.27
C ARG A 144 -8.55 -6.50 -22.04
N LYS A 145 -8.47 -7.83 -22.21
CA LYS A 145 -9.58 -8.75 -21.92
C LYS A 145 -9.63 -9.21 -20.46
N GLY A 146 -8.73 -8.73 -19.60
CA GLY A 146 -8.65 -9.12 -18.18
C GLY A 146 -7.90 -10.42 -17.92
N ASP A 147 -7.35 -11.08 -18.95
CA ASP A 147 -6.49 -12.25 -18.80
C ASP A 147 -5.07 -11.82 -18.44
N HIS A 148 -4.89 -11.36 -17.19
CA HIS A 148 -3.62 -10.84 -16.71
C HIS A 148 -2.53 -11.91 -16.61
N GLN A 149 -2.91 -13.17 -16.32
CA GLN A 149 -1.98 -14.29 -16.24
C GLN A 149 -1.48 -14.69 -17.63
N GLY A 150 -2.38 -14.84 -18.62
CA GLY A 150 -2.00 -15.12 -19.99
C GLY A 150 -1.25 -13.95 -20.65
N ALA A 151 -1.55 -12.71 -20.27
CA ALA A 151 -0.78 -11.54 -20.68
C ALA A 151 0.66 -11.59 -20.17
N LEU A 152 0.86 -11.88 -18.87
CA LEU A 152 2.19 -12.00 -18.27
C LEU A 152 3.02 -13.10 -18.96
N GLN A 153 2.41 -14.22 -19.32
CA GLN A 153 3.08 -15.28 -20.08
C GLN A 153 3.56 -14.78 -21.44
N ALA A 154 2.71 -14.08 -22.19
CA ALA A 154 3.05 -13.55 -23.51
C ALA A 154 4.16 -12.48 -23.44
N PHE A 155 4.09 -11.55 -22.47
CA PHE A 155 5.13 -10.55 -22.27
C PHE A 155 6.50 -11.16 -21.92
N ARG A 156 6.52 -12.25 -21.15
CA ARG A 156 7.76 -12.95 -20.76
C ARG A 156 8.34 -13.82 -21.87
N ALA A 157 7.48 -14.40 -22.71
CA ALA A 157 7.91 -15.22 -23.84
C ALA A 157 8.45 -14.37 -25.00
N GLY A 158 7.90 -13.16 -25.18
CA GLY A 158 8.28 -12.25 -26.24
C GLY A 158 9.74 -11.79 -26.15
N ARG A 159 10.40 -11.74 -27.30
CA ARG A 159 11.69 -11.08 -27.48
C ARG A 159 11.48 -9.86 -28.36
N THR A 160 12.24 -8.80 -28.14
CA THR A 160 12.21 -7.65 -29.04
C THR A 160 13.57 -6.96 -29.02
N THR A 161 14.01 -6.55 -30.20
CA THR A 161 15.16 -5.66 -30.40
C THR A 161 14.76 -4.19 -30.46
N ASP A 162 13.46 -3.89 -30.60
CA ASP A 162 12.94 -2.53 -30.58
C ASP A 162 12.89 -2.00 -29.14
N PRO A 163 13.66 -0.95 -28.80
CA PRO A 163 13.65 -0.36 -27.45
C PRO A 163 12.27 0.17 -27.03
N ASN A 164 11.42 0.61 -27.97
CA ASN A 164 10.07 1.11 -27.70
C ASN A 164 9.15 -0.03 -27.29
N ILE A 165 9.18 -1.13 -28.04
CA ILE A 165 8.41 -2.33 -27.69
C ILE A 165 8.95 -2.95 -26.41
N ALA A 166 10.26 -2.94 -26.18
CA ALA A 166 10.86 -3.41 -24.93
C ALA A 166 10.34 -2.60 -23.73
N GLN A 167 10.34 -1.27 -23.83
CA GLN A 167 9.81 -0.40 -22.78
C GLN A 167 8.31 -0.64 -22.55
N LEU A 168 7.51 -0.69 -23.61
CA LEU A 168 6.07 -0.96 -23.54
C LEU A 168 5.78 -2.32 -22.90
N THR A 169 6.51 -3.37 -23.29
CA THR A 169 6.37 -4.71 -22.72
C THR A 169 6.60 -4.70 -21.22
N ARG A 170 7.68 -4.05 -20.75
CA ARG A 170 7.97 -3.93 -19.31
C ARG A 170 6.89 -3.14 -18.57
N PHE A 171 6.44 -2.03 -19.15
CA PHE A 171 5.37 -1.20 -18.59
C PHE A 171 4.07 -2.00 -18.40
N TYR A 172 3.59 -2.69 -19.44
CA TYR A 172 2.36 -3.50 -19.35
C TYR A 172 2.54 -4.78 -18.52
N THR A 173 3.74 -5.34 -18.45
CA THR A 173 4.07 -6.42 -17.49
C THR A 173 3.86 -5.93 -16.05
N GLY A 174 4.32 -4.71 -15.74
CA GLY A 174 4.09 -4.08 -14.45
C GLY A 174 2.61 -3.90 -14.12
N LEU A 175 1.82 -3.40 -15.08
CA LEU A 175 0.37 -3.27 -14.92
C LEU A 175 -0.34 -4.61 -14.70
N ALA A 176 0.02 -5.65 -15.46
CA ALA A 176 -0.54 -6.99 -15.29
C ALA A 176 -0.22 -7.56 -13.90
N LEU A 177 1.04 -7.44 -13.45
CA LEU A 177 1.47 -7.88 -12.12
C LEU A 177 0.72 -7.16 -11.00
N ASN A 178 0.49 -5.85 -11.14
CA ASN A 178 -0.28 -5.09 -10.16
C ASN A 178 -1.74 -5.54 -10.10
N ALA A 179 -2.38 -5.77 -11.25
CA ALA A 179 -3.74 -6.30 -11.31
C ALA A 179 -3.85 -7.71 -10.67
N MET A 180 -2.76 -8.48 -10.64
CA MET A 180 -2.64 -9.76 -9.95
C MET A 180 -2.23 -9.64 -8.46
N GLY A 181 -2.17 -8.43 -7.89
CA GLY A 181 -1.81 -8.22 -6.49
C GLY A 181 -0.33 -8.44 -6.19
N MET A 182 0.57 -8.22 -7.16
CA MET A 182 2.03 -8.38 -7.01
C MET A 182 2.78 -7.02 -7.14
N PRO A 183 2.51 -6.01 -6.30
CA PRO A 183 3.03 -4.65 -6.44
C PRO A 183 4.55 -4.55 -6.38
N ARG A 184 5.25 -5.43 -5.65
CA ARG A 184 6.73 -5.47 -5.65
C ARG A 184 7.31 -5.79 -7.02
N GLN A 185 6.78 -6.85 -7.65
CA GLN A 185 7.23 -7.26 -8.98
C GLN A 185 6.80 -6.22 -10.02
N ALA A 186 5.59 -5.67 -9.88
CA ALA A 186 5.09 -4.60 -10.73
C ALA A 186 6.01 -3.37 -10.74
N ALA A 187 6.45 -2.92 -9.55
CA ALA A 187 7.38 -1.80 -9.41
C ALA A 187 8.72 -2.07 -10.08
N ALA A 188 9.26 -3.28 -9.94
CA ALA A 188 10.54 -3.64 -10.55
C ALA A 188 10.46 -3.58 -12.09
N GLU A 189 9.37 -4.06 -12.69
CA GLU A 189 9.18 -4.01 -14.14
C GLU A 189 9.04 -2.57 -14.66
N VAL A 190 8.29 -1.72 -13.96
CA VAL A 190 8.15 -0.30 -14.32
C VAL A 190 9.48 0.45 -14.17
N GLU A 191 10.28 0.12 -13.16
CA GLU A 191 11.63 0.69 -12.99
C GLU A 191 12.55 0.29 -14.15
N GLN A 192 12.49 -0.96 -14.60
CA GLN A 192 13.22 -1.40 -15.80
C GLN A 192 12.73 -0.68 -17.06
N ALA A 193 11.42 -0.44 -17.20
CA ALA A 193 10.87 0.34 -18.31
C ALA A 193 11.44 1.77 -18.35
N LEU A 194 11.57 2.42 -17.19
CA LEU A 194 12.18 3.75 -17.06
C LEU A 194 13.70 3.73 -17.35
N ARG A 195 14.41 2.66 -17.01
CA ARG A 195 15.85 2.53 -17.33
C ARG A 195 16.11 2.31 -18.80
N LEU A 196 15.26 1.56 -19.50
CA LEU A 196 15.40 1.30 -20.94
C LEU A 196 15.31 2.58 -21.76
N GLN A 197 14.34 3.44 -21.43
CA GLN A 197 14.22 4.77 -22.04
C GLN A 197 13.82 5.80 -20.98
N PRO A 198 14.80 6.52 -20.41
CA PRO A 198 14.54 7.52 -19.37
C PRO A 198 13.66 8.69 -19.85
N ALA A 199 13.70 9.00 -21.14
CA ALA A 199 12.94 10.08 -21.76
C ALA A 199 12.08 9.55 -22.92
N SER A 200 10.83 9.20 -22.63
CA SER A 200 9.83 8.81 -23.62
C SER A 200 8.43 9.33 -23.22
N PRO A 201 7.42 9.27 -24.11
CA PRO A 201 6.03 9.59 -23.74
C PRO A 201 5.49 8.77 -22.56
N LEU A 202 6.11 7.62 -22.24
CA LEU A 202 5.72 6.75 -21.13
C LEU A 202 6.39 7.12 -19.80
N THR A 203 7.42 7.98 -19.77
CA THR A 203 8.15 8.33 -18.55
C THR A 203 7.21 8.87 -17.46
N GLY A 204 6.36 9.86 -17.80
CA GLY A 204 5.41 10.43 -16.83
C GLY A 204 4.40 9.42 -16.27
N PRO A 205 3.68 8.65 -17.12
CA PRO A 205 2.83 7.55 -16.68
C PRO A 205 3.56 6.49 -15.83
N ALA A 206 4.77 6.08 -16.22
CA ALA A 206 5.56 5.09 -15.51
C ALA A 206 6.01 5.59 -14.13
N GLU A 207 6.41 6.85 -14.00
CA GLU A 207 6.74 7.44 -12.70
C GLU A 207 5.54 7.48 -11.74
N ARG A 208 4.34 7.83 -12.23
CA ARG A 208 3.12 7.80 -11.41
C ARG A 208 2.79 6.40 -10.90
N LEU A 209 2.90 5.39 -11.78
CA LEU A 209 2.69 3.99 -11.38
C LEU A 209 3.75 3.51 -10.40
N ARG A 210 5.02 3.87 -10.61
CA ARG A 210 6.11 3.54 -9.69
C ARG A 210 5.84 4.08 -8.29
N GLN A 211 5.31 5.30 -8.18
CA GLN A 211 4.93 5.91 -6.91
C GLN A 211 3.74 5.17 -6.26
N SER A 212 2.67 4.91 -7.03
CA SER A 212 1.51 4.15 -6.53
C SER A 212 1.91 2.73 -6.06
N PHE A 213 2.80 2.06 -6.79
CA PHE A 213 3.28 0.75 -6.36
C PHE A 213 4.19 0.84 -5.14
N ALA A 214 4.94 1.93 -4.95
CA ALA A 214 5.75 2.13 -3.75
C ALA A 214 4.89 2.15 -2.48
N GLU A 215 3.73 2.82 -2.53
CA GLU A 215 2.73 2.84 -1.44
C GLU A 215 2.19 1.43 -1.16
N SER A 216 1.82 0.67 -2.20
CA SER A 216 1.36 -0.73 -2.06
C SER A 216 2.46 -1.68 -1.52
N ARG A 217 3.74 -1.43 -1.83
CA ARG A 217 4.87 -2.22 -1.29
C ARG A 217 5.10 -1.96 0.18
N GLU A 218 4.88 -0.74 0.65
CA GLU A 218 4.91 -0.42 2.08
C GLU A 218 3.79 -1.17 2.81
N ALA A 219 2.59 -1.24 2.23
CA ALA A 219 1.48 -2.03 2.79
C ALA A 219 1.75 -3.56 2.89
N GLU A 220 2.63 -4.10 2.03
CA GLU A 220 3.09 -5.49 2.12
C GLU A 220 4.18 -5.74 3.17
N ARG A 221 4.77 -4.70 3.78
CA ARG A 221 5.71 -4.93 4.88
C ARG A 221 4.96 -5.65 6.00
N LYS A 222 5.59 -6.70 6.50
CA LYS A 222 5.07 -7.45 7.64
C LYS A 222 5.58 -6.88 8.95
N PHE A 223 6.80 -6.36 8.95
CA PHE A 223 7.44 -5.82 10.13
C PHE A 223 7.40 -4.29 10.08
N HIS A 224 6.94 -3.69 11.18
CA HIS A 224 6.95 -2.27 11.41
C HIS A 224 7.62 -2.00 12.75
N ALA A 225 8.49 -1.00 12.79
CA ALA A 225 9.13 -0.60 14.04
C ALA A 225 9.11 0.92 14.18
N THR A 226 8.81 1.41 15.39
CA THR A 226 8.93 2.82 15.74
C THR A 226 9.75 2.96 17.01
N LEU A 227 10.82 3.75 16.94
CA LEU A 227 11.62 4.18 18.08
C LEU A 227 11.34 5.65 18.34
N ARG A 228 11.10 6.04 19.59
CA ARG A 228 10.98 7.43 20.02
C ARG A 228 11.91 7.67 21.21
N VAL A 229 12.62 8.77 21.20
CA VAL A 229 13.45 9.23 22.31
C VAL A 229 13.26 10.73 22.49
N GLY A 230 13.33 11.21 23.73
CA GLY A 230 13.11 12.64 23.98
C GLY A 230 13.35 13.04 25.42
N GLY A 231 13.20 14.34 25.66
CA GLY A 231 13.14 14.93 26.99
C GLY A 231 11.76 15.49 27.26
N TYR A 232 11.38 15.55 28.53
CA TYR A 232 10.15 16.17 28.98
C TYR A 232 10.35 16.98 30.26
N PHE A 233 9.38 17.83 30.57
CA PHE A 233 9.23 18.50 31.85
C PHE A 233 7.81 18.28 32.36
N ASP A 234 7.72 17.79 33.59
CA ASP A 234 6.47 17.53 34.31
C ASP A 234 6.44 18.39 35.56
N ASP A 235 5.43 19.24 35.69
CA ASP A 235 5.29 20.15 36.84
C ASP A 235 4.64 19.50 38.07
N ASN A 236 4.11 18.28 37.93
CA ASN A 236 3.38 17.58 38.98
C ASN A 236 3.45 16.04 38.88
N VAL A 237 4.67 15.51 38.91
CA VAL A 237 5.02 14.08 38.78
C VAL A 237 4.24 13.18 39.74
N ASN A 238 4.04 13.63 40.98
CA ASN A 238 3.40 12.86 42.04
C ASN A 238 1.90 13.15 42.21
N ALA A 239 1.27 13.84 41.24
CA ALA A 239 -0.15 14.22 41.27
C ALA A 239 -0.55 14.94 42.58
N ARG A 240 0.27 15.93 42.97
CA ARG A 240 0.06 16.75 44.17
C ARG A 240 -1.32 17.43 44.13
N PRO A 241 -2.17 17.26 45.18
CA PRO A 241 -3.48 17.90 45.25
C PRO A 241 -3.38 19.42 45.32
N ASN A 242 -4.36 20.14 44.78
CA ASN A 242 -4.47 21.60 44.85
C ASN A 242 -4.64 22.09 46.30
N PRO A 243 -4.11 23.28 46.65
CA PRO A 243 -4.22 23.78 48.02
C PRO A 243 -5.69 24.04 48.37
N HIS A 244 -6.10 23.65 49.58
CA HIS A 244 -7.47 23.80 50.04
C HIS A 244 -7.51 24.63 51.33
N ARG A 245 -8.44 25.59 51.42
CA ARG A 245 -8.48 26.57 52.53
C ARG A 245 -8.85 25.97 53.89
N SER A 246 -9.49 24.80 53.89
CA SER A 246 -10.14 24.21 55.08
C SER A 246 -9.76 22.75 55.33
N SER A 247 -8.69 22.23 54.70
CA SER A 247 -8.21 20.86 54.96
C SER A 247 -6.69 20.90 55.18
N ASP A 248 -6.29 20.73 56.44
CA ASP A 248 -4.89 20.64 56.82
C ASP A 248 -4.25 19.35 56.28
N THR A 249 -5.02 18.26 56.16
CA THR A 249 -4.54 16.99 55.59
C THR A 249 -4.22 17.13 54.10
N VAL A 250 -5.08 17.78 53.30
CA VAL A 250 -4.78 18.08 51.89
C VAL A 250 -3.52 18.92 51.78
N ASN A 251 -3.35 19.90 52.67
CA ASN A 251 -2.15 20.71 52.70
C ASN A 251 -0.90 19.92 53.17
N ALA A 252 -1.07 18.93 54.03
CA ALA A 252 0.01 18.04 54.49
C ALA A 252 0.44 17.02 53.43
N LEU A 253 -0.47 16.57 52.55
CA LEU A 253 -0.16 15.67 51.42
C LEU A 253 0.68 16.35 50.33
N ARG A 254 0.86 17.68 50.38
CA ARG A 254 1.61 18.45 49.40
C ARG A 254 3.11 18.43 49.69
N HIS A 255 3.83 17.45 49.11
CA HIS A 255 5.29 17.45 49.14
C HIS A 255 5.90 18.66 48.39
N PRO A 256 7.02 19.25 48.87
CA PRO A 256 7.67 20.39 48.21
C PRO A 256 8.26 20.05 46.84
N GLU A 257 8.80 18.84 46.70
CA GLU A 257 9.35 18.33 45.43
C GLU A 257 8.26 17.55 44.68
N ASN A 258 7.77 18.14 43.58
CA ASN A 258 6.72 17.55 42.74
C ASN A 258 6.98 17.71 41.23
N GLN A 259 7.97 18.50 40.83
CA GLN A 259 8.28 18.79 39.44
C GLN A 259 9.62 18.16 39.04
N SER A 260 9.72 17.65 37.81
CA SER A 260 10.96 17.07 37.29
C SER A 260 11.11 17.30 35.79
N PRO A 261 12.29 17.73 35.31
CA PRO A 261 12.71 17.38 33.96
C PRO A 261 13.00 15.88 33.91
N GLY A 262 12.93 15.29 32.73
CA GLY A 262 13.23 13.89 32.53
C GLY A 262 13.44 13.49 31.08
N GLU A 263 13.80 12.24 30.89
CA GLU A 263 14.02 11.63 29.60
C GLU A 263 13.02 10.49 29.37
N LEU A 264 12.62 10.28 28.12
CA LEU A 264 11.75 9.19 27.75
C LEU A 264 12.31 8.41 26.57
N ALA A 265 11.98 7.13 26.52
CA ALA A 265 12.20 6.28 25.37
C ALA A 265 11.00 5.35 25.16
N SER A 266 10.64 5.10 23.90
CA SER A 266 9.63 4.12 23.54
C SER A 266 10.02 3.33 22.30
N LEU A 267 9.77 2.04 22.32
CA LEU A 267 9.93 1.14 21.17
C LEU A 267 8.60 0.45 20.92
N ARG A 268 8.09 0.52 19.69
CA ARG A 268 6.93 -0.25 19.22
C ARG A 268 7.36 -1.14 18.07
N LEU A 269 7.08 -2.43 18.18
CA LEU A 269 7.36 -3.45 17.19
C LEU A 269 6.04 -4.13 16.82
N GLU A 270 5.78 -4.28 15.52
CA GLU A 270 4.61 -5.01 15.02
C GLU A 270 5.04 -5.96 13.91
N TYR A 271 4.51 -7.18 13.96
CA TYR A 271 4.75 -8.18 12.94
C TYR A 271 3.46 -8.86 12.50
N ASP A 272 3.10 -8.63 11.24
CA ASP A 272 1.99 -9.29 10.55
C ASP A 272 2.40 -10.71 10.15
N TRP A 273 2.36 -11.62 11.13
CA TRP A 273 2.75 -13.01 10.91
C TRP A 273 1.81 -13.73 9.92
N LEU A 274 0.54 -13.33 9.86
CA LEU A 274 -0.45 -13.83 8.90
C LEU A 274 -1.08 -12.67 8.11
N LYS A 275 -1.01 -12.73 6.78
CA LYS A 275 -1.73 -11.88 5.83
C LYS A 275 -2.23 -12.77 4.69
N THR A 276 -3.46 -13.25 4.77
CA THR A 276 -4.03 -14.20 3.79
C THR A 276 -5.48 -13.84 3.49
N GLY A 277 -5.77 -13.48 2.24
CA GLY A 277 -7.12 -13.06 1.83
C GLY A 277 -7.60 -11.85 2.66
N PRO A 278 -8.82 -11.89 3.24
CA PRO A 278 -9.32 -10.79 4.07
C PRO A 278 -8.73 -10.75 5.48
N TRP A 279 -7.97 -11.77 5.89
CA TRP A 279 -7.50 -11.92 7.27
C TRP A 279 -6.08 -11.39 7.45
N THR A 280 -5.90 -10.59 8.50
CA THR A 280 -4.59 -10.18 9.00
C THR A 280 -4.49 -10.51 10.48
N SER A 281 -3.40 -11.13 10.89
CA SER A 281 -3.05 -11.24 12.30
C SER A 281 -1.68 -10.66 12.55
N THR A 282 -1.58 -9.93 13.66
CA THR A 282 -0.43 -9.10 14.03
C THR A 282 -0.06 -9.39 15.46
N VAL A 283 1.22 -9.65 15.71
CA VAL A 283 1.81 -9.66 17.06
C VAL A 283 2.52 -8.33 17.25
N GLY A 284 2.21 -7.65 18.35
CA GLY A 284 2.79 -6.36 18.71
C GLY A 284 3.48 -6.41 20.06
N TYR A 285 4.54 -5.64 20.21
CA TYR A 285 5.21 -5.37 21.48
C TYR A 285 5.55 -3.90 21.58
N SER A 286 5.18 -3.27 22.69
CA SER A 286 5.55 -1.90 23.02
C SER A 286 6.31 -1.87 24.34
N PHE A 287 7.39 -1.09 24.36
CA PHE A 287 8.16 -0.76 25.55
C PHE A 287 8.14 0.75 25.71
N PHE A 288 7.90 1.24 26.92
CA PHE A 288 7.97 2.65 27.26
C PHE A 288 8.69 2.84 28.58
N THR A 289 9.55 3.86 28.66
CA THR A 289 10.24 4.19 29.89
C THR A 289 10.41 5.70 30.07
N THR A 290 10.40 6.13 31.32
CA THR A 290 10.69 7.50 31.75
C THR A 290 11.78 7.51 32.82
N TYR A 291 12.58 8.56 32.82
CA TYR A 291 13.55 8.85 33.86
C TYR A 291 13.33 10.28 34.39
N ASN A 292 12.77 10.41 35.58
CA ASN A 292 12.56 11.68 36.28
C ASN A 292 13.82 12.04 37.07
N ASN A 293 14.54 13.05 36.62
CA ASN A 293 15.83 13.46 37.19
C ASN A 293 15.76 13.87 38.68
N ARG A 294 14.64 14.43 39.14
CA ARG A 294 14.46 14.86 40.53
C ARG A 294 13.64 13.88 41.37
N LEU A 295 12.84 13.03 40.73
CA LEU A 295 11.92 12.11 41.38
C LEU A 295 12.04 10.68 40.83
N PRO A 296 13.20 10.01 40.93
CA PRO A 296 13.41 8.69 40.30
C PRO A 296 12.48 7.59 40.80
N SER A 297 11.90 7.73 42.00
CA SER A 297 10.87 6.82 42.52
C SER A 297 9.58 6.81 41.71
N PHE A 298 9.41 7.79 40.81
CA PHE A 298 8.26 7.90 39.89
C PHE A 298 8.62 7.51 38.45
N ASN A 299 9.79 6.92 38.22
CA ASN A 299 10.17 6.38 36.92
C ASN A 299 9.22 5.24 36.54
N ILE A 300 8.65 5.32 35.35
CA ILE A 300 7.77 4.28 34.81
C ILE A 300 8.57 3.43 33.82
N ILE A 301 8.40 2.11 33.90
CA ILE A 301 8.71 1.19 32.80
C ILE A 301 7.45 0.40 32.50
N ASP A 302 7.03 0.39 31.25
CA ASP A 302 5.83 -0.26 30.76
C ASP A 302 6.17 -1.22 29.61
N HIS A 303 5.67 -2.45 29.71
CA HIS A 303 5.77 -3.51 28.72
C HIS A 303 4.36 -3.93 28.29
N LEU A 304 4.04 -3.73 27.02
CA LEU A 304 2.73 -4.07 26.45
C LEU A 304 2.89 -5.07 25.31
N GLY A 305 2.41 -6.29 25.50
CA GLY A 305 2.29 -7.31 24.45
C GLY A 305 0.86 -7.34 23.89
N THR A 306 0.72 -7.40 22.56
CA THR A 306 -0.60 -7.47 21.91
C THR A 306 -0.64 -8.57 20.86
N VAL A 307 -1.80 -9.21 20.73
CA VAL A 307 -2.13 -10.08 19.61
C VAL A 307 -3.44 -9.58 19.02
N THR A 308 -3.42 -9.25 17.74
CA THR A 308 -4.59 -8.76 17.00
C THR A 308 -4.93 -9.72 15.87
N VAL A 309 -6.21 -10.02 15.69
CA VAL A 309 -6.76 -10.70 14.53
C VAL A 309 -7.81 -9.79 13.95
N SER A 310 -7.69 -9.44 12.67
CA SER A 310 -8.61 -8.58 11.96
C SER A 310 -9.00 -9.18 10.63
N ARG A 311 -10.18 -8.76 10.18
CA ARG A 311 -10.76 -9.15 8.90
C ARG A 311 -11.24 -7.91 8.17
N GLN A 312 -10.93 -7.84 6.89
CA GLN A 312 -11.45 -6.84 5.97
C GLN A 312 -12.65 -7.44 5.21
N ASP A 313 -13.80 -6.78 5.29
CA ASP A 313 -15.03 -7.14 4.61
C ASP A 313 -15.64 -5.88 3.94
N LEU A 314 -16.82 -6.06 3.33
CA LEU A 314 -17.64 -4.98 2.79
C LEU A 314 -19.01 -5.00 3.46
N LEU A 315 -19.48 -3.84 3.91
CA LEU A 315 -20.87 -3.61 4.30
C LEU A 315 -21.57 -2.86 3.17
N GLY A 316 -22.19 -3.60 2.26
CA GLY A 316 -22.61 -3.05 0.97
C GLY A 316 -21.38 -2.73 0.11
N SER A 317 -21.18 -1.46 -0.24
CA SER A 317 -19.97 -0.98 -0.93
C SER A 317 -18.95 -0.32 0.00
N MET A 318 -19.23 -0.23 1.31
CA MET A 318 -18.38 0.43 2.29
C MET A 318 -17.35 -0.55 2.87
N PRO A 319 -16.05 -0.25 2.84
CA PRO A 319 -15.04 -1.05 3.51
C PRO A 319 -15.28 -1.14 5.02
N LEU A 320 -15.24 -2.35 5.56
CA LEU A 320 -15.41 -2.64 6.97
C LEU A 320 -14.21 -3.45 7.46
N VAL A 321 -13.54 -2.99 8.52
CA VAL A 321 -12.48 -3.75 9.20
C VAL A 321 -12.99 -4.12 10.58
N SER A 322 -13.12 -5.41 10.88
CA SER A 322 -13.50 -5.89 12.21
C SER A 322 -12.39 -6.72 12.80
N GLY A 323 -12.14 -6.59 14.10
CA GLY A 323 -11.05 -7.31 14.73
C GLY A 323 -11.25 -7.56 16.22
N VAL A 324 -10.45 -8.49 16.72
CA VAL A 324 -10.30 -8.81 18.13
C VAL A 324 -8.84 -8.59 18.50
N GLN A 325 -8.60 -7.97 19.65
CA GLN A 325 -7.28 -7.75 20.20
C GLN A 325 -7.24 -8.26 21.63
N TYR A 326 -6.19 -8.99 21.96
CA TYR A 326 -5.79 -9.26 23.33
C TYR A 326 -4.51 -8.48 23.65
N ALA A 327 -4.47 -7.88 24.83
CA ALA A 327 -3.34 -7.12 25.33
C ALA A 327 -2.99 -7.56 26.75
N TYR A 328 -1.70 -7.74 27.01
CA TYR A 328 -1.13 -7.92 28.34
C TYR A 328 -0.13 -6.81 28.62
N GLU A 329 -0.30 -6.13 29.74
CA GLU A 329 0.55 -5.02 30.17
C GLU A 329 1.19 -5.34 31.52
N TYR A 330 2.47 -5.00 31.65
CA TYR A 330 3.25 -5.09 32.87
C TYR A 330 3.93 -3.74 33.11
N LEU A 331 3.52 -3.04 34.17
CA LEU A 331 3.96 -1.69 34.48
C LEU A 331 4.62 -1.62 35.85
N THR A 332 5.78 -0.97 35.89
CA THR A 332 6.56 -0.72 37.10
C THR A 332 6.63 0.78 37.41
N LEU A 333 6.72 1.12 38.69
CA LEU A 333 6.92 2.46 39.23
C LEU A 333 8.09 2.46 40.19
N GLY A 334 9.11 3.29 39.94
CA GLY A 334 10.31 3.36 40.76
C GLY A 334 11.08 2.04 40.82
N GLY A 335 11.00 1.23 39.76
CA GLY A 335 11.63 -0.09 39.66
C GLY A 335 10.91 -1.20 40.43
N LYS A 336 9.72 -0.94 40.99
CA LYS A 336 8.85 -1.94 41.60
C LYS A 336 7.65 -2.17 40.72
N GLU A 337 7.17 -3.41 40.65
CA GLU A 337 5.90 -3.72 40.01
C GLU A 337 4.78 -2.87 40.59
N LEU A 338 3.95 -2.29 39.72
CA LEU A 338 2.80 -1.47 40.08
C LEU A 338 1.50 -2.13 39.64
N LEU A 339 1.44 -2.58 38.38
CA LEU A 339 0.20 -3.01 37.73
C LEU A 339 0.48 -4.11 36.71
N GLN A 340 -0.35 -5.15 36.75
CA GLN A 340 -0.55 -6.08 35.64
C GLN A 340 -1.97 -5.92 35.09
N ARG A 341 -2.10 -6.00 33.77
CA ARG A 341 -3.39 -5.77 33.11
C ARG A 341 -3.61 -6.71 31.93
N HIS A 342 -4.81 -7.30 31.89
CA HIS A 342 -5.28 -8.12 30.79
C HIS A 342 -6.47 -7.43 30.14
N ALA A 343 -6.40 -7.12 28.84
CA ALA A 343 -7.49 -6.49 28.11
C ALA A 343 -7.84 -7.27 26.85
N ALA A 344 -9.14 -7.53 26.66
CA ALA A 344 -9.70 -8.07 25.43
C ALA A 344 -10.61 -7.01 24.79
N SER A 345 -10.37 -6.68 23.52
CA SER A 345 -11.13 -5.69 22.77
C SER A 345 -11.70 -6.30 21.50
N ILE A 346 -12.93 -5.92 21.17
CA ILE A 346 -13.54 -6.16 19.87
C ILE A 346 -13.79 -4.79 19.25
N TYR A 347 -13.36 -4.58 18.02
CA TYR A 347 -13.54 -3.31 17.34
C TYR A 347 -14.02 -3.50 15.91
N THR A 348 -14.66 -2.47 15.39
CA THR A 348 -14.99 -2.36 13.99
C THR A 348 -14.76 -0.95 13.49
N THR A 349 -14.25 -0.83 12.28
CA THR A 349 -14.02 0.44 11.59
C THR A 349 -14.72 0.38 10.25
N LEU A 350 -15.75 1.21 10.08
CA LEU A 350 -16.49 1.38 8.84
C LEU A 350 -15.99 2.64 8.13
N VAL A 351 -15.63 2.50 6.87
CA VAL A 351 -15.25 3.62 6.00
C VAL A 351 -16.46 3.97 5.14
N GLU A 352 -17.28 4.95 5.56
CA GLU A 352 -18.55 5.23 4.86
C GLU A 352 -18.37 5.94 3.51
N GLY A 353 -17.18 6.48 3.24
CA GLY A 353 -16.87 7.14 1.97
C GLY A 353 -15.48 7.78 1.99
N SER A 354 -15.27 8.83 1.20
CA SER A 354 -14.01 9.59 1.20
C SER A 354 -13.86 10.58 2.35
N HIS A 355 -14.96 10.92 3.04
CA HIS A 355 -15.00 11.97 4.05
C HIS A 355 -15.34 11.49 5.45
N ASN A 356 -15.80 10.25 5.62
CA ASN A 356 -16.31 9.77 6.90
C ASN A 356 -15.70 8.41 7.22
N LEU A 357 -15.43 8.21 8.51
CA LEU A 357 -15.00 6.93 9.08
C LEU A 357 -15.59 6.83 10.48
N THR A 358 -16.25 5.71 10.81
CA THR A 358 -16.70 5.41 12.17
C THR A 358 -15.97 4.21 12.72
N ASN A 359 -15.44 4.35 13.93
CA ASN A 359 -14.92 3.26 14.74
C ASN A 359 -15.86 3.00 15.92
N ALA A 360 -16.15 1.73 16.20
CA ALA A 360 -16.81 1.30 17.42
C ALA A 360 -15.96 0.23 18.10
N ILE A 361 -15.91 0.27 19.43
CA ILE A 361 -15.07 -0.61 20.23
C ILE A 361 -15.77 -1.01 21.52
N PHE A 362 -15.65 -2.28 21.87
CA PHE A 362 -15.91 -2.80 23.20
C PHE A 362 -14.61 -3.33 23.78
N ARG A 363 -14.33 -3.04 25.06
CA ARG A 363 -13.18 -3.55 25.80
C ARG A 363 -13.62 -4.11 27.15
N ALA A 364 -13.14 -5.30 27.48
CA ALA A 364 -13.18 -5.85 28.83
C ALA A 364 -11.74 -5.96 29.35
N GLU A 365 -11.52 -5.55 30.59
CA GLU A 365 -10.19 -5.42 31.17
C GLU A 365 -10.19 -5.89 32.62
N VAL A 366 -9.11 -6.56 33.04
CA VAL A 366 -8.85 -7.00 34.41
C VAL A 366 -7.54 -6.35 34.84
N ARG A 367 -7.52 -5.74 36.03
CA ARG A 367 -6.36 -5.04 36.61
C ARG A 367 -6.01 -5.64 37.97
N GLU A 368 -4.72 -5.87 38.18
CA GLU A 368 -4.14 -6.33 39.43
C GLU A 368 -3.01 -5.37 39.83
N PHE A 369 -3.14 -4.70 40.96
CA PHE A 369 -2.17 -3.77 41.50
C PHE A 369 -1.30 -4.45 42.54
N VAL A 370 0.00 -4.17 42.52
CA VAL A 370 0.90 -4.62 43.58
C VAL A 370 0.87 -3.63 44.74
N GLU A 371 0.32 -4.10 45.86
CA GLU A 371 0.27 -3.32 47.09
C GLU A 371 1.66 -3.18 47.71
N THR A 372 2.10 -1.94 47.91
CA THR A 372 3.41 -1.65 48.53
C THR A 372 3.30 -1.34 50.02
N ARG A 373 2.08 -1.25 50.55
CA ARG A 373 1.74 -0.94 51.94
C ARG A 373 0.45 -1.67 52.32
N PRO A 374 0.24 -2.00 53.61
CA PRO A 374 -1.05 -2.49 54.07
C PRO A 374 -2.14 -1.45 53.76
N LEU A 375 -3.20 -1.87 53.09
CA LEU A 375 -4.36 -1.06 52.75
C LEU A 375 -5.62 -1.65 53.41
N ASP A 376 -6.55 -0.77 53.78
CA ASP A 376 -7.91 -1.19 54.13
C ASP A 376 -8.59 -1.76 52.88
N ARG A 377 -9.50 -2.71 53.07
CA ARG A 377 -10.16 -3.42 51.97
C ARG A 377 -10.84 -2.47 50.98
N GLU A 378 -11.39 -1.36 51.49
CA GLU A 378 -12.07 -0.34 50.68
C GLU A 378 -11.15 0.42 49.73
N GLU A 379 -9.84 0.36 49.95
CA GLU A 379 -8.80 1.03 49.16
C GLU A 379 -8.15 0.13 48.10
N PHE A 380 -8.58 -1.14 47.97
CA PHE A 380 -8.07 -2.04 46.93
C PHE A 380 -8.53 -1.60 45.53
N GLN A 381 -7.58 -1.48 44.61
CA GLN A 381 -7.82 -0.98 43.25
C GLN A 381 -7.99 -2.09 42.20
N ASP A 382 -7.71 -3.33 42.56
CA ASP A 382 -7.93 -4.49 41.69
C ASP A 382 -9.37 -4.54 41.22
N GLY A 383 -9.59 -4.88 39.95
CA GLY A 383 -10.94 -4.79 39.41
C GLY A 383 -11.07 -5.13 37.94
N ASN A 384 -12.33 -5.10 37.51
CA ASN A 384 -12.72 -5.30 36.12
C ASN A 384 -13.31 -4.01 35.55
N ASN A 385 -12.87 -3.62 34.36
CA ASN A 385 -13.40 -2.50 33.60
C ASN A 385 -14.05 -2.97 32.30
N TYR A 386 -15.27 -2.51 32.04
CA TYR A 386 -15.98 -2.76 30.78
C TYR A 386 -16.29 -1.43 30.10
N MET A 387 -15.82 -1.24 28.87
CA MET A 387 -15.95 0.00 28.11
C MET A 387 -16.61 -0.26 26.76
N LEU A 388 -17.56 0.59 26.38
CA LEU A 388 -18.14 0.67 25.05
C LEU A 388 -17.95 2.08 24.50
N GLY A 389 -17.42 2.19 23.29
CA GLY A 389 -17.08 3.47 22.68
C GLY A 389 -17.36 3.55 21.20
N VAL A 390 -17.61 4.77 20.72
CA VAL A 390 -17.73 5.12 19.30
C VAL A 390 -16.90 6.37 19.05
N LEU A 391 -16.20 6.40 17.92
CA LEU A 391 -15.43 7.53 17.41
C LEU A 391 -15.78 7.75 15.94
N HIS A 392 -16.28 8.93 15.61
CA HIS A 392 -16.46 9.35 14.22
C HIS A 392 -15.36 10.32 13.81
N VAL A 393 -14.81 10.12 12.62
CA VAL A 393 -13.74 10.93 12.04
C VAL A 393 -14.21 11.49 10.70
N PHE A 394 -14.33 12.81 10.63
CA PHE A 394 -14.50 13.54 9.39
C PHE A 394 -13.13 13.80 8.77
N ARG A 395 -13.00 13.49 7.49
CA ARG A 395 -11.74 13.47 6.74
C ARG A 395 -11.85 14.43 5.56
N PHE A 396 -10.81 15.25 5.38
CA PHE A 396 -10.77 16.27 4.34
C PHE A 396 -9.43 16.25 3.63
N ALA A 397 -9.45 16.59 2.34
CA ALA A 397 -8.26 16.70 1.50
C ALA A 397 -7.36 15.45 1.59
N GLN A 398 -7.92 14.26 1.34
CA GLN A 398 -7.20 12.98 1.38
C GLN A 398 -6.49 12.76 2.73
N ASP A 399 -7.24 12.85 3.82
CA ASP A 399 -6.79 12.64 5.21
C ASP A 399 -5.76 13.66 5.74
N ARG A 400 -5.52 14.76 5.02
CA ARG A 400 -4.65 15.85 5.48
C ARG A 400 -5.24 16.65 6.63
N HIS A 401 -6.56 16.77 6.69
CA HIS A 401 -7.25 17.43 7.80
C HIS A 401 -8.33 16.51 8.35
N LEU A 402 -8.40 16.42 9.67
CA LEU A 402 -9.31 15.52 10.38
C LEU A 402 -10.07 16.31 11.46
N LEU A 403 -11.33 15.96 11.67
CA LEU A 403 -12.11 16.32 12.84
C LEU A 403 -12.63 15.02 13.47
N LYS A 404 -12.47 14.88 14.79
CA LYS A 404 -12.80 13.68 15.56
C LYS A 404 -13.85 14.01 16.61
N LEU A 405 -14.89 13.19 16.70
CA LEU A 405 -15.89 13.25 17.76
C LEU A 405 -16.09 11.84 18.32
N GLY A 406 -15.92 11.68 19.63
CA GLY A 406 -16.02 10.38 20.28
C GLY A 406 -16.79 10.42 21.59
N TYR A 407 -17.40 9.28 21.92
CA TYR A 407 -18.05 9.04 23.20
C TYR A 407 -17.71 7.63 23.68
N GLN A 408 -17.45 7.50 24.98
CA GLN A 408 -17.25 6.21 25.64
C GLN A 408 -18.05 6.17 26.94
N PHE A 409 -18.62 5.01 27.23
CA PHE A 409 -19.16 4.67 28.53
C PHE A 409 -18.31 3.56 29.13
N ASP A 410 -17.97 3.65 30.40
CA ASP A 410 -17.22 2.61 31.09
C ASP A 410 -17.75 2.34 32.50
N HIS A 411 -17.66 1.08 32.91
CA HIS A 411 -18.04 0.62 34.24
C HIS A 411 -16.86 -0.06 34.91
N GLU A 412 -16.48 0.46 36.07
CA GLU A 412 -15.42 -0.09 36.91
C GLU A 412 -16.01 -0.84 38.10
N SER A 413 -15.69 -2.12 38.20
CA SER A 413 -16.00 -2.98 39.34
C SER A 413 -14.71 -3.32 40.07
N ALA A 414 -14.34 -2.47 41.01
CA ALA A 414 -13.16 -2.65 41.87
C ALA A 414 -13.49 -3.45 43.13
N GLN A 415 -12.50 -4.16 43.66
CA GLN A 415 -12.60 -4.87 44.94
C GLN A 415 -12.81 -3.89 46.11
N GLY A 416 -12.13 -2.75 46.07
CA GLY A 416 -12.30 -1.66 47.02
C GLY A 416 -13.49 -0.78 46.67
N ALA A 417 -14.37 -0.58 47.67
CA ALA A 417 -15.60 0.18 47.50
C ALA A 417 -15.37 1.62 47.01
N ASN A 418 -14.23 2.23 47.34
CA ASN A 418 -13.91 3.61 46.98
C ASN A 418 -13.51 3.79 45.50
N PHE A 419 -13.34 2.70 44.74
CA PHE A 419 -12.86 2.74 43.35
C PHE A 419 -13.89 2.26 42.31
N ALA A 420 -15.04 1.73 42.71
CA ALA A 420 -16.09 1.34 41.77
C ALA A 420 -16.85 2.57 41.24
N TYR A 421 -17.00 2.71 39.92
CA TYR A 421 -17.66 3.86 39.29
C TYR A 421 -18.39 3.55 37.98
N LEU A 422 -19.20 4.51 37.54
CA LEU A 422 -19.70 4.63 36.17
C LEU A 422 -19.09 5.88 35.52
N GLY A 423 -18.54 5.70 34.33
CA GLY A 423 -17.75 6.69 33.62
C GLY A 423 -18.36 7.07 32.27
N HIS A 424 -18.23 8.34 31.92
CA HIS A 424 -18.61 8.90 30.63
C HIS A 424 -17.44 9.72 30.10
N ARG A 425 -16.93 9.37 28.92
CA ARG A 425 -15.84 10.10 28.26
C ARG A 425 -16.29 10.72 26.95
N PHE A 426 -16.04 12.00 26.80
CA PHE A 426 -16.24 12.75 25.55
C PHE A 426 -14.90 13.13 24.96
N LEU A 427 -14.72 12.88 23.67
CA LEU A 427 -13.52 13.22 22.91
C LEU A 427 -13.89 14.17 21.77
N VAL A 428 -13.17 15.28 21.68
CA VAL A 428 -13.22 16.19 20.53
C VAL A 428 -11.80 16.48 20.11
N GLY A 429 -11.47 16.24 18.85
CA GLY A 429 -10.11 16.46 18.39
C GLY A 429 -10.01 16.80 16.92
N GLY A 430 -8.83 17.19 16.48
CA GLY A 430 -8.60 17.55 15.10
C GLY A 430 -7.13 17.48 14.73
N GLN A 431 -6.90 17.33 13.43
CA GLN A 431 -5.58 17.40 12.82
C GLN A 431 -5.64 18.38 11.66
N TYR A 432 -4.62 19.23 11.55
CA TYR A 432 -4.42 20.08 10.40
C TYR A 432 -2.98 19.94 9.89
N THR A 433 -2.82 19.50 8.65
CA THR A 433 -1.50 19.41 8.00
C THR A 433 -1.23 20.68 7.20
N LEU A 434 -0.24 21.47 7.63
CA LEU A 434 0.18 22.69 6.94
C LEU A 434 0.63 22.37 5.50
N PRO A 435 0.42 23.29 4.53
CA PRO A 435 0.80 23.05 3.14
C PRO A 435 2.32 23.03 2.92
N TRP A 436 3.09 23.60 3.85
CA TRP A 436 4.56 23.56 3.85
C TRP A 436 5.11 22.52 4.82
N TYR A 437 6.18 21.83 4.41
CA TYR A 437 6.94 20.87 5.21
C TYR A 437 6.12 19.71 5.84
N ASN A 438 4.85 19.54 5.43
CA ASN A 438 3.91 18.56 5.98
C ASN A 438 3.81 18.57 7.51
N VAL A 439 3.95 19.76 8.12
CA VAL A 439 3.82 19.91 9.57
C VAL A 439 2.40 19.57 9.99
N ARG A 440 2.24 18.62 10.92
CA ARG A 440 0.94 18.24 11.48
C ARG A 440 0.72 18.94 12.81
N LEU A 441 -0.38 19.67 12.89
CA LEU A 441 -0.90 20.25 14.13
C LEU A 441 -2.05 19.39 14.59
N ILE A 442 -1.94 18.80 15.79
CA ILE A 442 -2.95 17.90 16.36
C ILE A 442 -3.39 18.48 17.70
N TYR A 443 -4.70 18.53 17.92
CA TYR A 443 -5.28 18.87 19.20
C TYR A 443 -6.38 17.87 19.54
N ASP A 444 -6.30 17.21 20.69
CA ASP A 444 -7.34 16.32 21.21
C ASP A 444 -7.72 16.79 22.63
N PHE A 445 -9.01 17.04 22.85
CA PHE A 445 -9.61 17.34 24.14
C PHE A 445 -10.44 16.14 24.61
N ASN A 446 -10.27 15.78 25.88
CA ASN A 446 -10.99 14.70 26.53
C ASN A 446 -11.60 15.17 27.85
N LEU A 447 -12.87 14.87 28.07
CA LEU A 447 -13.55 15.02 29.35
C LEU A 447 -13.97 13.63 29.85
N HIS A 448 -13.47 13.17 30.99
CA HIS A 448 -13.92 11.94 31.64
C HIS A 448 -14.62 12.26 32.96
N HIS A 449 -15.94 12.10 32.95
CA HIS A 449 -16.78 12.23 34.14
C HIS A 449 -16.94 10.86 34.80
N ARG A 450 -16.63 10.74 36.09
CA ARG A 450 -16.74 9.50 36.88
C ARG A 450 -17.65 9.71 38.09
N ASN A 451 -18.69 8.89 38.18
CA ASN A 451 -19.58 8.82 39.34
C ASN A 451 -19.27 7.57 40.15
N TYR A 452 -18.65 7.73 41.32
CA TYR A 452 -18.33 6.61 42.19
C TYR A 452 -19.58 6.06 42.87
N LEU A 453 -19.68 4.73 42.93
CA LEU A 453 -20.91 4.04 43.30
C LEU A 453 -21.16 4.07 44.81
N ASN A 454 -20.10 4.12 45.61
CA ASN A 454 -20.16 4.06 47.06
C ASN A 454 -19.78 5.40 47.71
N LYS A 455 -20.18 5.58 48.97
CA LYS A 455 -19.72 6.71 49.77
C LYS A 455 -18.26 6.45 50.15
N HIS A 456 -17.42 7.46 50.01
CA HIS A 456 -15.98 7.32 50.23
C HIS A 456 -15.71 7.11 51.72
N THR A 457 -15.00 6.05 52.09
CA THR A 457 -14.85 5.69 53.51
C THR A 457 -13.89 6.58 54.28
N LEU A 458 -12.89 7.16 53.62
CA LEU A 458 -11.92 8.08 54.23
C LEU A 458 -12.28 9.58 54.11
N PHE A 459 -13.17 9.97 53.19
CA PHE A 459 -13.38 11.37 52.84
C PHE A 459 -14.87 11.72 52.68
N PRO A 460 -15.29 12.97 52.98
CA PRO A 460 -14.47 14.07 53.49
C PRO A 460 -14.00 13.83 54.94
N GLU A 461 -12.89 14.44 55.34
CA GLU A 461 -12.20 14.14 56.61
C GLU A 461 -13.04 14.43 57.86
N ASP A 462 -13.90 15.44 57.77
CA ASP A 462 -14.79 15.90 58.83
C ASP A 462 -15.98 14.95 59.05
N ASP A 463 -16.35 14.19 58.02
CA ASP A 463 -17.49 13.27 58.07
C ASP A 463 -17.31 12.09 57.09
N PRO A 464 -16.39 11.14 57.36
CA PRO A 464 -16.08 10.06 56.44
C PRO A 464 -17.28 9.13 56.19
N GLY A 465 -17.40 8.58 54.99
CA GLY A 465 -18.49 7.65 54.65
C GLY A 465 -19.84 8.33 54.38
N THR A 466 -19.88 9.66 54.23
CA THR A 466 -21.14 10.40 54.02
C THR A 466 -21.37 10.86 52.58
N ARG A 467 -20.30 11.04 51.79
CA ARG A 467 -20.38 11.55 50.42
C ARG A 467 -19.85 10.55 49.40
N LYS A 468 -20.52 10.46 48.25
CA LYS A 468 -19.98 9.76 47.07
C LYS A 468 -19.02 10.67 46.32
N ARG A 469 -17.93 10.11 45.82
CA ARG A 469 -16.96 10.85 44.99
C ARG A 469 -17.51 11.09 43.59
N GLN A 470 -17.25 12.26 43.04
CA GLN A 470 -17.53 12.62 41.66
C GLN A 470 -16.34 13.37 41.11
N ASP A 471 -15.88 12.94 39.94
CA ASP A 471 -14.67 13.46 39.32
C ASP A 471 -14.92 13.86 37.87
N ASP A 472 -14.38 15.02 37.50
CA ASP A 472 -14.25 15.46 36.12
C ASP A 472 -12.76 15.62 35.78
N GLU A 473 -12.29 14.82 34.83
CA GLU A 473 -10.93 14.92 34.29
C GLU A 473 -10.96 15.60 32.93
N TYR A 474 -10.36 16.79 32.84
CA TYR A 474 -10.19 17.54 31.59
C TYR A 474 -8.76 17.37 31.11
N THR A 475 -8.56 16.72 29.97
CA THR A 475 -7.24 16.51 29.37
C THR A 475 -7.15 17.20 28.01
N HIS A 476 -6.14 18.05 27.85
CA HIS A 476 -5.78 18.73 26.62
C HIS A 476 -4.46 18.17 26.09
N LEU A 477 -4.46 17.62 24.88
CA LEU A 477 -3.26 17.19 24.17
C LEU A 477 -3.05 18.07 22.95
N LEU A 478 -1.96 18.83 22.91
CA LEU A 478 -1.50 19.56 21.74
C LEU A 478 -0.21 18.90 21.24
N ARG A 479 -0.13 18.62 19.94
CA ARG A 479 1.06 18.06 19.31
C ARG A 479 1.39 18.78 18.01
N VAL A 480 2.68 19.06 17.83
CA VAL A 480 3.27 19.53 16.58
C VAL A 480 4.27 18.48 16.10
N GLU A 481 4.01 17.87 14.95
CA GLU A 481 4.90 16.91 14.32
C GLU A 481 5.46 17.47 13.01
N VAL A 482 6.78 17.41 12.87
CA VAL A 482 7.50 17.81 11.66
C VAL A 482 8.16 16.56 11.08
N PRO A 483 7.61 15.97 10.01
CA PRO A 483 8.27 14.86 9.32
C PRO A 483 9.56 15.37 8.66
N VAL A 484 10.63 14.60 8.84
CA VAL A 484 11.98 14.84 8.31
C VAL A 484 12.32 13.74 7.30
N ARG A 485 13.47 13.83 6.65
CA ARG A 485 13.93 12.81 5.69
C ARG A 485 14.17 11.45 6.37
N ARG A 486 14.00 10.36 5.60
CA ARG A 486 14.35 8.98 5.97
C ARG A 486 13.59 8.42 7.19
N GLY A 487 12.30 8.71 7.30
CA GLY A 487 11.43 8.12 8.34
C GLY A 487 11.56 8.75 9.73
N PHE A 488 12.29 9.85 9.86
CA PHE A 488 12.39 10.59 11.12
C PHE A 488 11.27 11.62 11.26
N THR A 489 10.76 11.83 12.46
CA THR A 489 9.81 12.90 12.80
C THR A 489 10.29 13.60 14.07
N VAL A 490 10.27 14.93 14.07
CA VAL A 490 10.49 15.74 15.28
C VAL A 490 9.13 16.13 15.84
N GLY A 491 8.91 15.88 17.13
CA GLY A 491 7.64 16.13 17.80
C GLY A 491 7.80 17.02 19.02
N ALA A 492 6.88 17.98 19.18
CA ALA A 492 6.68 18.73 20.40
C ALA A 492 5.25 18.50 20.89
N ASP A 493 5.11 18.02 22.14
CA ASP A 493 3.82 17.73 22.76
C ASP A 493 3.63 18.59 24.02
N TYR A 494 2.39 19.01 24.26
CA TYR A 494 1.91 19.51 25.53
C TYR A 494 0.69 18.68 25.95
N GLN A 495 0.73 18.18 27.19
CA GLN A 495 -0.40 17.53 27.83
C GLN A 495 -0.73 18.27 29.13
N GLY A 496 -1.91 18.87 29.18
CA GLY A 496 -2.46 19.49 30.39
C GLY A 496 -3.63 18.67 30.93
N THR A 497 -3.60 18.33 32.22
CA THR A 497 -4.68 17.63 32.92
C THR A 497 -5.19 18.49 34.07
N ASN A 498 -6.49 18.77 34.10
CA ASN A 498 -7.19 19.39 35.22
C ASN A 498 -8.18 18.38 35.78
N GLN A 499 -7.86 17.82 36.94
CA GLN A 499 -8.70 16.87 37.66
C GLN A 499 -9.48 17.64 38.72
N ARG A 500 -10.81 17.63 38.62
CA ARG A 500 -11.70 18.25 39.60
C ARG A 500 -12.51 17.18 40.29
N SER A 501 -12.50 17.20 41.63
CA SER A 501 -13.28 16.28 42.44
C SER A 501 -14.11 17.04 43.47
N ASN A 502 -15.27 16.49 43.81
CA ASN A 502 -16.03 16.96 44.97
C ASN A 502 -15.36 16.60 46.32
N LEU A 503 -14.27 15.82 46.29
CA LEU A 503 -13.40 15.51 47.41
C LEU A 503 -12.01 16.12 47.19
N ALA A 504 -11.60 17.03 48.07
CA ALA A 504 -10.42 17.87 47.89
C ALA A 504 -9.09 17.13 47.59
N PRO A 505 -8.76 15.98 48.23
CA PRO A 505 -7.51 15.25 47.96
C PRO A 505 -7.34 14.78 46.51
N PHE A 506 -8.43 14.65 45.76
CA PHE A 506 -8.40 14.17 44.38
C PHE A 506 -8.40 15.29 43.34
N THR A 507 -8.38 16.56 43.75
CA THR A 507 -8.32 17.71 42.82
C THR A 507 -6.88 18.12 42.58
N TYR A 508 -6.41 18.13 41.34
CA TYR A 508 -5.04 18.56 40.98
C TYR A 508 -4.96 19.08 39.53
N GLU A 509 -3.89 19.82 39.25
CA GLU A 509 -3.50 20.20 37.89
C GLU A 509 -2.10 19.68 37.57
N ARG A 510 -1.86 19.26 36.32
CA ARG A 510 -0.57 18.73 35.85
C ARG A 510 -0.34 19.10 34.40
N ASN A 511 0.87 19.55 34.08
CA ASN A 511 1.30 19.92 32.75
C ASN A 511 2.61 19.21 32.39
N ILE A 512 2.60 18.53 31.25
CA ILE A 512 3.76 17.82 30.71
C ILE A 512 4.11 18.41 29.34
N TYR A 513 5.35 18.84 29.19
CA TYR A 513 5.90 19.36 27.94
C TYR A 513 6.96 18.39 27.44
N THR A 514 6.86 17.93 26.20
CA THR A 514 7.77 16.90 25.65
C THR A 514 8.37 17.37 24.34
N LEU A 515 9.68 17.17 24.18
CA LEU A 515 10.38 17.28 22.90
C LEU A 515 11.01 15.94 22.56
N SER A 516 10.76 15.44 21.35
CA SER A 516 11.19 14.09 20.97
C SER A 516 11.50 13.96 19.50
N VAL A 517 12.29 12.94 19.17
CA VAL A 517 12.52 12.47 17.81
C VAL A 517 12.03 11.03 17.74
N SER A 518 11.26 10.71 16.71
CA SER A 518 10.88 9.35 16.38
C SER A 518 11.44 8.93 15.03
N PHE A 519 11.68 7.63 14.89
CA PHE A 519 12.07 6.96 13.65
C PHE A 519 11.13 5.80 13.40
N THR A 520 10.54 5.74 12.20
CA THR A 520 9.68 4.65 11.76
C THR A 520 10.33 3.91 10.59
N TYR A 521 10.40 2.58 10.70
CA TYR A 521 10.96 1.67 9.71
C TYR A 521 9.87 0.91 8.96
#